data_AF-A0A1V5IX74-F1
#
_entry.id   AF-A0A1V5IX74-F1
#
_cell.length_a   1.000
_cell.length_b   1.000
_cell.length_c   1.000
_cell.angle_alpha   90.00
_cell.angle_beta   90.00
_cell.angle_gamma   90.00
#
_symmetry.space_group_name_H-M   'P 1'
#
loop_
_entity.id
_entity.type
_entity.pdbx_description
1 polymer ?
#
loop_
_entity_poly.entity_id
_entity_poly.type
_entity_poly.pdbx_seq_one_letter_code
_entity_poly.pdbx_strand_id
1 'polypeptide(L)'
;MTLHIETTGDFKVRLGDDYTDDGDIVVVPRKDGYINVSWYIYEFIALAIPIKHVHAPGKCNKGMMEKLNGHLIEEEDFEDSEESGDSEETDPRWDDLKKIKEKDND
;
A
#
# COMPACT_ATOMS: atom_id res chain seq x y z
N MET A 1 -0.68 16.51 17.18
CA MET A 1 -1.71 15.50 17.47
C MET A 1 -0.96 14.27 17.94
N THR A 2 -1.20 13.81 19.17
CA THR A 2 -0.58 12.60 19.72
C THR A 2 -1.58 11.47 19.58
N LEU A 3 -1.22 10.39 18.87
CA LEU A 3 -2.07 9.22 18.72
C LEU A 3 -1.68 8.21 19.80
N HIS A 4 -2.59 7.91 20.72
CA HIS A 4 -2.38 6.87 21.72
C HIS A 4 -2.57 5.51 21.05
N ILE A 5 -1.55 4.66 21.12
CA ILE A 5 -1.58 3.31 20.55
C ILE A 5 -1.44 2.34 21.72
N GLU A 6 -2.45 1.49 21.89
CA GLU A 6 -2.43 0.39 22.83
C GLU A 6 -2.55 -0.90 22.01
N THR A 7 -1.62 -1.83 22.19
CA THR A 7 -1.56 -3.08 21.43
C THR A 7 -1.11 -4.21 22.34
N THR A 8 -1.56 -5.42 22.04
CA THR A 8 -1.14 -6.67 22.67
C THR A 8 -0.84 -7.66 21.56
N GLY A 9 0.30 -8.36 21.65
CA GLY A 9 0.72 -9.35 20.66
C GLY A 9 1.31 -10.57 21.35
N ASP A 10 1.05 -11.75 20.78
CA ASP A 10 1.61 -13.01 21.24
C ASP A 10 2.81 -13.39 20.36
N PHE A 11 3.95 -13.69 20.99
CA PHE A 11 5.13 -14.19 20.30
C PHE A 11 5.38 -15.64 20.70
N LYS A 12 5.19 -16.57 19.75
CA LYS A 12 5.29 -18.02 20.01
C LYS A 12 6.63 -18.55 19.51
N VAL A 13 7.33 -19.25 20.40
CA VAL A 13 8.63 -19.87 20.11
C VAL A 13 8.58 -21.34 20.48
N ARG A 14 9.17 -22.20 19.63
CA ARG A 14 9.41 -23.61 19.94
C ARG A 14 10.85 -23.99 19.66
N LEU A 15 11.33 -25.01 20.36
CA LEU A 15 12.64 -25.59 20.06
C LEU A 15 12.51 -26.62 18.93
N GLY A 16 13.45 -26.58 17.99
CA GLY A 16 13.52 -27.51 16.85
C GLY A 16 14.96 -27.81 16.44
N ASP A 17 15.12 -28.38 15.25
CA ASP A 17 16.43 -28.79 14.75
C ASP A 17 17.14 -27.60 14.05
N ASP A 18 16.40 -26.82 13.26
CA ASP A 18 16.90 -25.65 12.51
C ASP A 18 16.08 -24.39 12.81
N TYR A 19 16.65 -23.21 12.54
CA TYR A 19 15.99 -21.91 12.73
C TYR A 19 15.01 -21.64 11.59
N THR A 20 13.78 -21.21 11.91
CA THR A 20 12.77 -20.78 10.93
C THR A 20 11.86 -19.69 11.52
N ASP A 21 11.57 -18.63 10.77
CA ASP A 21 10.63 -17.56 11.15
C ASP A 21 9.52 -17.29 10.11
N ASP A 22 9.39 -18.13 9.07
CA ASP A 22 8.41 -17.98 7.98
C ASP A 22 6.94 -18.25 8.36
N GLY A 23 6.58 -18.27 9.65
CA GLY A 23 5.22 -18.55 10.10
C GLY A 23 4.90 -18.09 11.51
N ASP A 24 3.73 -18.49 12.03
CA ASP A 24 3.21 -18.04 13.33
C ASP A 24 4.06 -18.44 14.55
N ILE A 25 5.00 -19.37 14.38
CA ILE A 25 5.86 -19.88 15.44
C ILE A 25 7.31 -19.83 14.96
N VAL A 26 8.14 -19.10 15.69
CA VAL A 26 9.58 -19.12 15.44
C VAL A 26 10.18 -20.39 16.02
N VAL A 27 10.96 -21.09 15.20
CA VAL A 27 11.69 -22.29 15.61
C VAL A 27 13.11 -21.89 15.94
N VAL A 28 13.56 -22.21 17.15
CA VAL A 28 14.93 -21.98 17.61
C VAL A 28 15.65 -23.32 17.72
N PRO A 29 16.86 -23.48 17.16
CA PRO A 29 17.62 -24.71 17.31
C PRO A 29 17.84 -25.06 18.79
N ARG A 30 17.62 -26.32 19.16
CA ARG A 30 17.82 -26.81 20.54
C ARG A 30 19.22 -26.52 21.09
N LYS A 31 20.23 -26.50 20.22
CA LYS A 31 21.64 -26.21 20.56
C LYS A 31 21.87 -24.76 20.97
N ASP A 32 21.11 -23.83 20.40
CA ASP A 32 21.26 -22.40 20.66
C ASP A 32 20.42 -22.05 21.90
N GLY A 33 19.13 -22.43 21.90
CA GLY A 33 18.25 -22.31 23.08
C GLY A 33 17.94 -20.86 23.51
N TYR A 34 18.39 -19.86 22.76
CA TYR A 34 18.09 -18.45 22.96
C TYR A 34 17.72 -17.78 21.63
N ILE A 35 16.97 -16.67 21.70
CA ILE A 35 16.56 -15.88 20.55
C ILE A 35 16.69 -14.39 20.86
N ASN A 36 17.08 -13.59 19.87
CA ASN A 36 17.09 -12.14 19.97
C ASN A 36 15.68 -11.61 19.68
N VAL A 37 15.03 -11.03 20.69
CA VAL A 37 13.66 -10.49 20.58
C VAL A 37 13.58 -9.06 20.00
N SER A 38 14.72 -8.40 19.78
CA SER A 38 14.75 -6.97 19.43
C SER A 38 14.04 -6.68 18.10
N TRP A 39 14.25 -7.53 17.09
CA TRP A 39 13.62 -7.37 15.77
C TRP A 39 12.10 -7.50 15.86
N TYR A 40 11.61 -8.53 16.57
CA TYR A 40 10.17 -8.75 16.75
C TYR A 40 9.49 -7.60 17.50
N ILE A 41 10.11 -7.08 18.56
CA ILE A 41 9.57 -5.92 19.27
C ILE A 41 9.47 -4.69 18.34
N TYR A 42 10.51 -4.46 17.52
CA TYR A 42 10.48 -3.38 16.53
C TYR A 42 9.34 -3.57 15.53
N GLU A 43 9.18 -4.77 14.98
CA GLU A 43 8.09 -5.09 14.04
C GLU A 43 6.71 -4.91 14.69
N PHE A 44 6.49 -5.41 15.90
CA PHE A 44 5.23 -5.22 16.62
C PHE A 44 4.89 -3.74 16.79
N ILE A 45 5.87 -2.92 17.15
CA ILE A 45 5.68 -1.46 17.29
C ILE A 45 5.36 -0.84 15.93
N ALA A 46 6.16 -1.14 14.90
CA ALA A 46 5.99 -0.57 13.57
C ALA A 46 4.62 -0.91 12.96
N LEU A 47 4.17 -2.15 13.13
CA LEU A 47 2.88 -2.64 12.64
C LEU A 47 1.69 -2.12 13.46
N ALA A 48 1.89 -1.83 14.75
CA ALA A 48 0.84 -1.24 15.58
C ALA A 48 0.54 0.23 15.22
N ILE A 49 1.45 0.91 14.51
CA ILE A 49 1.24 2.29 14.06
C ILE A 49 0.35 2.31 12.82
N PRO A 50 -0.81 3.00 12.85
CA PRO A 50 -1.68 3.08 11.69
C PRO A 50 -0.99 3.69 10.46
N ILE A 51 -1.06 3.01 9.32
CA ILE A 51 -0.42 3.43 8.06
C ILE A 51 -0.95 4.80 7.59
N LYS A 52 -2.25 5.05 7.81
CA LYS A 52 -2.88 6.33 7.49
C LYS A 52 -2.94 7.21 8.73
N HIS A 53 -2.14 8.26 8.74
CA HIS A 53 -2.28 9.36 9.69
C HIS A 53 -3.47 10.23 9.27
N VAL A 54 -4.65 9.91 9.79
CA VAL A 54 -5.87 10.69 9.53
C VAL A 54 -6.06 11.70 10.65
N HIS A 55 -6.30 12.96 10.28
CA HIS A 55 -6.76 13.95 11.26
C HIS A 55 -8.17 13.56 11.75
N ALA A 56 -8.56 14.07 12.93
CA ALA A 56 -9.91 13.86 13.44
C ALA A 56 -10.99 14.25 12.41
N PRO A 57 -12.18 13.61 12.44
CA PRO A 57 -13.29 13.95 11.54
C PRO A 57 -13.60 15.45 11.56
N GLY A 58 -13.87 16.03 10.38
CA GLY A 58 -14.18 17.46 10.23
C GLY A 58 -12.98 18.42 10.31
N LYS A 59 -11.76 17.93 10.57
CA LYS A 59 -10.51 18.73 10.56
C LYS A 59 -9.78 18.69 9.21
N CYS A 60 -10.45 18.25 8.15
CA CYS A 60 -9.84 18.17 6.83
C CYS A 60 -9.45 19.55 6.32
N ASN A 61 -8.32 19.63 5.60
CA ASN A 61 -7.91 20.88 4.99
C ASN A 61 -8.83 21.19 3.81
N LYS A 62 -9.70 22.19 4.00
CA LYS A 62 -10.69 22.59 3.00
C LYS A 62 -10.06 22.95 1.64
N GLY A 63 -8.95 23.68 1.64
CA GLY A 63 -8.26 24.05 0.39
C GLY A 63 -7.61 22.85 -0.31
N MET A 64 -7.18 21.83 0.44
CA MET A 64 -6.71 20.57 -0.15
C MET A 64 -7.89 19.78 -0.75
N MET A 65 -9.02 19.72 -0.04
CA MET A 65 -10.23 19.05 -0.52
C MET A 65 -10.81 19.70 -1.77
N GLU A 66 -10.82 21.03 -1.86
CA GLU A 66 -11.26 21.75 -3.06
C GLU A 66 -10.40 21.41 -4.28
N LYS A 67 -9.07 21.39 -4.13
CA LYS A 67 -8.15 20.98 -5.22
C LYS A 67 -8.34 19.52 -5.60
N LEU A 68 -8.51 18.64 -4.62
CA LEU A 68 -8.75 17.22 -4.86
C LEU A 68 -10.05 17.04 -5.65
N ASN A 69 -11.15 17.64 -5.20
CA ASN A 69 -12.44 17.58 -5.89
C ASN A 69 -12.39 18.13 -7.31
N GLY A 70 -11.61 19.20 -7.55
CA GLY A 70 -11.43 19.76 -8.90
C GLY A 70 -10.62 18.86 -9.86
N HIS A 71 -10.00 17.80 -9.37
CA HIS A 71 -9.23 16.82 -10.14
C HIS A 71 -9.75 15.39 -9.98
N LEU A 72 -10.83 15.18 -9.24
CA LEU A 72 -11.55 13.91 -9.28
C LEU A 72 -12.24 13.84 -10.64
N ILE A 73 -11.88 12.83 -11.42
CA ILE A 73 -12.69 12.40 -12.56
C ILE A 73 -13.82 11.60 -11.92
N GLU A 74 -15.04 12.12 -11.96
CA GLU A 74 -16.21 11.32 -11.57
C GLU A 74 -16.32 10.16 -12.58
N GLU A 75 -16.53 8.94 -12.06
CA GLU A 75 -16.56 7.71 -12.86
C GLU A 75 -17.71 7.67 -13.89
N GLU A 76 -18.57 8.70 -13.92
CA GLU A 76 -19.69 8.86 -14.87
C GLU A 76 -19.22 9.17 -16.31
N ASP A 77 -17.99 9.65 -16.53
CA ASP A 77 -17.49 9.95 -17.89
C ASP A 77 -16.97 8.71 -18.65
N PHE A 78 -17.09 7.50 -18.08
CA PHE A 78 -16.76 6.23 -18.76
C PHE A 78 -17.98 5.48 -19.30
N GLU A 79 -19.15 6.13 -19.39
CA GLU A 79 -20.27 5.61 -20.17
C GLU A 79 -20.06 5.90 -21.67
N ASP A 80 -19.43 4.93 -22.33
CA ASP A 80 -19.77 4.47 -23.69
C ASP A 80 -19.93 5.55 -24.77
N SER A 81 -18.81 6.11 -25.26
CA SER A 81 -18.77 6.74 -26.57
C SER A 81 -18.22 5.74 -27.61
N GLU A 82 -19.00 4.71 -27.92
CA GLU A 82 -18.92 4.13 -29.26
C GLU A 82 -19.39 5.16 -30.30
N GLU A 83 -18.64 5.24 -31.39
CA GLU A 83 -18.85 6.00 -32.64
C GLU A 83 -18.49 7.50 -32.72
N SER A 84 -17.41 7.72 -33.47
CA SER A 84 -17.34 8.64 -34.61
C SER A 84 -17.13 10.13 -34.33
N GLY A 85 -15.86 10.53 -34.21
CA GLY A 85 -15.47 11.94 -34.32
C GLY A 85 -13.98 12.14 -34.14
N ASP A 86 -13.27 12.19 -35.27
CA ASP A 86 -11.89 12.65 -35.41
C ASP A 86 -11.62 13.92 -34.56
N SER A 87 -11.06 13.72 -33.37
CA SER A 87 -10.53 14.77 -32.51
C SER A 87 -9.21 14.26 -31.93
N GLU A 88 -8.16 14.45 -32.71
CA GLU A 88 -6.77 14.17 -32.37
C GLU A 88 -6.22 15.12 -31.29
N GLU A 89 -6.85 15.22 -30.11
CA GLU A 89 -6.18 15.76 -28.92
C GLU A 89 -5.90 14.64 -27.93
N THR A 90 -5.03 13.73 -28.35
CA THR A 90 -4.37 12.80 -27.41
C THR A 90 -3.22 13.55 -26.72
N ASP A 91 -3.08 13.43 -25.39
CA ASP A 91 -1.95 14.03 -24.66
C ASP A 91 -0.62 13.54 -25.29
N PRO A 92 0.30 14.45 -25.66
CA PRO A 92 1.49 14.15 -26.46
C PRO A 92 2.45 13.14 -25.81
N ARG A 93 2.32 12.86 -24.51
CA ARG A 93 3.08 11.79 -23.84
C ARG A 93 2.60 10.39 -24.22
N TRP A 94 1.33 10.24 -24.63
CA TRP A 94 0.71 8.95 -24.95
C TRP A 94 0.83 8.58 -26.43
N ASP A 95 1.19 9.53 -27.30
CA ASP A 95 1.41 9.29 -28.72
C ASP A 95 2.56 8.30 -28.99
N ASP A 96 3.57 8.28 -28.12
CA ASP A 96 4.68 7.34 -28.24
C ASP A 96 4.28 5.89 -27.93
N LEU A 97 3.21 5.67 -27.16
CA LEU A 97 2.70 4.34 -26.84
C LEU A 97 1.88 3.75 -27.99
N LYS A 98 1.19 4.58 -28.78
CA LYS A 98 0.48 4.13 -30.00
C LYS A 98 1.44 3.50 -31.01
N LYS A 99 2.64 4.07 -31.14
CA LYS A 99 3.72 3.57 -32.03
C LYS A 99 4.23 2.17 -31.65
N ILE A 100 3.98 1.73 -30.41
CA ILE A 100 4.38 0.39 -29.94
C ILE A 100 3.35 -0.65 -30.41
N LYS A 101 2.05 -0.34 -30.33
CA LYS A 101 0.98 -1.24 -30.79
C LYS A 101 1.00 -1.53 -32.30
N GLU A 102 1.48 -0.59 -33.11
CA GLU A 102 1.56 -0.77 -34.57
C GLU A 102 2.70 -1.68 -35.02
N LYS A 103 3.73 -1.88 -34.19
CA LYS A 103 4.91 -2.69 -34.54
C LYS A 103 4.76 -4.19 -34.29
N ASP A 104 3.75 -4.61 -33.55
CA ASP A 104 3.53 -6.02 -33.22
C ASP A 104 2.58 -6.73 -34.22
N ASN A 105 2.18 -6.06 -35.31
CA ASN A 105 1.29 -6.59 -36.36
C ASN A 105 2.02 -6.97 -37.67
N ASP A 106 3.34 -7.19 -37.65
CA ASP A 106 4.11 -7.75 -38.79
C ASP A 106 4.98 -8.94 -38.34
#